data_AF-A0A037ZJQ0-F1
#
_entry.id   AF-A0A037ZJQ0-F1
#
_cell.length_a   1.000
_cell.length_b   1.000
_cell.length_c   1.000
_cell.angle_alpha   90.00
_cell.angle_beta   90.00
_cell.angle_gamma   90.00
#
_symmetry.space_group_name_H-M   'P 1'
#
loop_
_entity.id
_entity.type
_entity.pdbx_description
1 polymer ?
#
loop_
_entity_poly.entity_id
_entity_poly.type
_entity_poly.pdbx_seq_one_letter_code
_entity_poly.pdbx_strand_id
1 'polypeptide(L)'
;MMRGLVHFDGLPQGRTETGQHLQVGVSLFGRLPRQPYEMTVLRSDDAAMVLQSSERGAGVKSWNHTLTVTPTQGGSRLTDVIEIDAGWLTFAFARWARFLYGARHKPRMRLLGVA
;
A
#
# COMPACT_ATOMS: atom_id res chain seq x y z
N MET A 1 -10.53 14.92 3.77
CA MET A 1 -10.53 14.13 2.52
C MET A 1 -9.08 13.97 2.07
N MET A 2 -8.61 12.75 1.80
CA MET A 2 -7.22 12.46 1.37
C MET A 2 -7.12 12.36 -0.15
N ARG A 3 -7.56 13.41 -0.85
CA ARG A 3 -7.34 13.50 -2.30
C ARG A 3 -5.90 13.99 -2.53
N GLY A 4 -5.12 13.21 -3.28
CA GLY A 4 -3.85 13.68 -3.86
C GLY A 4 -2.56 13.34 -3.13
N LEU A 5 -2.53 12.47 -2.12
CA LEU A 5 -1.27 12.07 -1.46
C LEU A 5 -0.42 11.13 -2.32
N VAL A 6 -1.06 10.17 -2.97
CA VAL A 6 -0.45 9.24 -3.92
C VAL A 6 -1.43 9.04 -5.06
N HIS A 7 -0.93 9.14 -6.29
CA HIS A 7 -1.68 8.83 -7.50
C HIS A 7 -1.01 7.66 -8.21
N PHE A 8 -1.80 6.63 -8.52
CA PHE A 8 -1.37 5.49 -9.33
C PHE A 8 -2.04 5.57 -10.69
N ASP A 9 -1.25 5.34 -11.74
CA ASP A 9 -1.67 5.32 -13.14
C ASP A 9 -1.40 3.93 -13.72
N GLY A 10 -2.35 3.36 -14.46
CA GLY A 10 -2.21 2.01 -15.05
C GLY A 10 -2.58 0.84 -14.13
N LEU A 11 -3.30 1.09 -13.03
CA LEU A 11 -3.83 0.00 -12.21
C LEU A 11 -4.90 -0.80 -12.98
N PRO A 12 -4.78 -2.14 -13.07
CA PRO A 12 -5.80 -2.98 -13.65
C PRO A 12 -7.05 -2.96 -12.77
N GLN A 13 -8.19 -3.16 -13.41
CA GLN A 13 -9.45 -3.37 -12.70
C GLN A 13 -9.57 -4.85 -12.31
N GLY A 14 -10.26 -5.11 -11.20
CA GLY A 14 -10.55 -6.47 -10.74
C GLY A 14 -9.79 -6.85 -9.49
N ARG A 15 -9.64 -8.16 -9.29
CA ARG A 15 -9.07 -8.75 -8.08
C ARG A 15 -7.56 -8.90 -8.20
N THR A 16 -6.85 -8.67 -7.10
CA THR A 16 -5.42 -9.00 -6.99
C THR A 16 -5.22 -10.49 -6.88
N GLU A 17 -4.30 -11.04 -7.67
CA GLU A 17 -3.99 -12.47 -7.69
C GLU A 17 -2.52 -12.72 -7.37
N THR A 18 -2.22 -13.86 -6.73
CA THR A 18 -0.84 -14.28 -6.46
C THR A 18 -0.06 -14.42 -7.78
N GLY A 19 1.16 -13.85 -7.83
CA GLY A 19 2.00 -13.84 -9.03
C GLY A 19 1.70 -12.70 -9.99
N GLN A 20 0.69 -11.88 -9.73
CA GLN A 20 0.38 -10.73 -10.57
C GLN A 20 1.51 -9.69 -10.50
N HIS A 21 2.04 -9.33 -11.66
CA HIS A 21 3.04 -8.27 -11.80
C HIS A 21 2.41 -7.06 -12.50
N LEU A 22 2.62 -5.88 -11.93
CA LEU A 22 2.03 -4.62 -12.37
C LEU A 22 3.15 -3.60 -12.57
N GLN A 23 3.10 -2.89 -13.69
CA GLN A 23 3.93 -1.71 -13.92
C GLN A 23 3.00 -0.51 -13.96
N VAL A 24 3.14 0.36 -12.96
CA VAL A 24 2.27 1.51 -12.76
C VAL A 24 3.10 2.78 -12.67
N GLY A 25 2.50 3.91 -13.02
CA GLY A 25 3.09 5.22 -12.75
C GLY A 25 2.68 5.68 -11.36
N VAL A 26 3.63 5.97 -10.48
CA VAL A 26 3.34 6.58 -9.18
C VAL A 26 3.73 8.06 -9.18
N SER A 27 2.84 8.91 -8.69
CA SER A 27 3.12 10.32 -8.42
C SER A 27 2.81 10.63 -6.96
N LEU A 28 3.83 11.12 -6.26
CA LEU A 28 3.70 11.60 -4.89
C LEU A 28 3.15 13.03 -4.91
N PHE A 29 2.15 13.30 -4.07
CA PHE A 29 1.47 14.59 -3.95
C PHE A 29 0.76 15.11 -5.22
N GLY A 30 0.65 14.28 -6.26
CA GLY A 30 0.14 14.70 -7.58
C GLY A 30 0.94 15.85 -8.22
N ARG A 31 2.12 16.18 -7.67
CA ARG A 31 2.97 17.31 -8.07
C ARG A 31 4.34 16.87 -8.54
N LEU A 32 4.84 15.73 -8.03
CA LEU A 32 6.08 15.16 -8.55
C LEU A 32 5.84 14.46 -9.89
N PRO A 33 6.84 14.47 -10.81
CA PRO A 33 6.77 13.72 -12.04
C PRO A 33 6.39 12.26 -11.77
N ARG A 34 5.60 11.68 -12.68
CA ARG A 34 5.25 10.26 -12.59
C ARG A 34 6.52 9.44 -12.72
N GLN A 35 6.78 8.58 -11.76
CA GLN A 35 7.93 7.68 -11.78
C GLN A 35 7.44 6.26 -12.04
N PRO A 36 8.17 5.46 -12.83
CA PRO A 36 7.85 4.06 -13.01
C PRO A 36 7.93 3.35 -11.66
N TYR A 37 6.94 2.50 -11.41
CA TYR A 37 6.79 1.76 -10.17
C TYR A 37 6.32 0.36 -10.49
N GLU A 38 7.08 -0.63 -10.05
CA GLU A 38 6.79 -2.03 -10.28
C GLU A 38 6.22 -2.62 -9.00
N MET A 39 5.13 -3.37 -9.11
CA MET A 39 4.47 -4.04 -8.00
C MET A 39 4.27 -5.50 -8.36
N THR A 40 4.68 -6.40 -7.47
CA THR A 40 4.45 -7.83 -7.63
C THR A 40 3.65 -8.32 -6.44
N VAL A 41 2.50 -8.93 -6.69
CA VAL A 41 1.70 -9.60 -5.66
C VAL A 41 2.36 -10.95 -5.38
N LEU A 42 3.00 -11.06 -4.22
CA LEU A 42 3.69 -12.27 -3.79
C LEU A 42 2.72 -13.32 -3.26
N ARG A 43 1.64 -12.88 -2.59
CA ARG A 43 0.62 -13.76 -2.02
C ARG A 43 -0.68 -13.00 -1.88
N SER A 44 -1.78 -13.58 -2.35
CA SER A 44 -3.15 -13.18 -2.04
C SER A 44 -3.91 -14.44 -1.61
N ASP A 45 -4.31 -14.47 -0.35
CA ASP A 45 -4.90 -15.64 0.30
C ASP A 45 -6.09 -15.22 1.16
N ASP A 46 -7.30 -15.57 0.71
CA ASP A 46 -8.53 -15.24 1.42
C ASP A 46 -8.72 -16.06 2.69
N ALA A 47 -8.26 -17.32 2.70
CA ALA A 47 -8.43 -18.19 3.86
C ALA A 47 -7.54 -17.71 5.01
N ALA A 48 -6.29 -17.33 4.70
CA ALA A 48 -5.39 -16.72 5.67
C ALA A 48 -5.69 -15.24 5.94
N MET A 49 -6.53 -14.60 5.11
CA MET A 49 -6.78 -13.15 5.12
C MET A 49 -5.48 -12.32 5.04
N VAL A 50 -4.58 -12.73 4.13
CA VAL A 50 -3.25 -12.13 3.93
C VAL A 50 -3.06 -11.70 2.48
N LEU A 51 -2.51 -10.50 2.31
CA LEU A 51 -1.99 -9.98 1.05
C LEU A 51 -0.53 -9.56 1.25
N GLN A 52 0.36 -9.99 0.37
CA GLN A 52 1.77 -9.61 0.36
C GLN A 52 2.15 -9.08 -1.02
N SER A 53 2.80 -7.93 -1.05
CA SER A 53 3.37 -7.34 -2.26
C SER A 53 4.84 -6.98 -2.05
N SER A 54 5.60 -7.04 -3.14
CA SER A 54 6.93 -6.45 -3.23
C SER A 54 6.93 -5.42 -4.35
N GLU A 55 7.39 -4.23 -4.01
CA GLU A 55 7.29 -3.07 -4.85
C GLU A 55 8.64 -2.36 -4.94
N ARG A 56 8.91 -1.70 -6.08
CA ARG A 56 10.17 -0.98 -6.32
C ARG A 56 9.98 0.14 -7.32
N GLY A 57 10.85 1.15 -7.26
CA GLY A 57 10.78 2.35 -8.10
C GLY A 57 10.54 3.60 -7.27
N ALA A 58 10.34 4.74 -7.92
CA ALA A 58 10.07 6.02 -7.24
C ALA A 58 11.06 6.42 -6.11
N GLY A 59 12.33 6.00 -6.22
CA GLY A 59 13.36 6.24 -5.20
C GLY A 59 13.43 5.20 -4.07
N VAL A 60 12.60 4.16 -4.09
CA VAL A 60 12.70 2.99 -3.20
C VAL A 60 13.29 1.80 -3.96
N LYS A 61 14.26 1.11 -3.34
CA LYS A 61 14.86 -0.13 -3.87
C LYS A 61 13.93 -1.30 -3.63
N SER A 62 13.37 -1.37 -2.42
CA SER A 62 12.33 -2.33 -2.08
C SER A 62 11.32 -1.70 -1.13
N TRP A 63 10.08 -2.09 -1.34
CA TRP A 63 8.96 -1.77 -0.49
C TRP A 63 8.11 -3.03 -0.40
N ASN A 64 8.30 -3.79 0.68
CA ASN A 64 7.54 -5.00 0.92
C ASN A 64 6.39 -4.66 1.86
N HIS A 65 5.17 -5.00 1.44
CA HIS A 65 3.97 -4.73 2.22
C HIS A 65 3.28 -6.06 2.50
N THR A 66 3.10 -6.36 3.78
CA THR A 66 2.25 -7.44 4.26
C THR A 66 1.02 -6.84 4.94
N LEU A 67 -0.14 -7.23 4.45
CA LEU A 67 -1.44 -6.86 4.97
C LEU A 67 -2.11 -8.11 5.52
N THR A 68 -2.52 -8.06 6.79
CA THR A 68 -3.24 -9.15 7.44
C THR A 68 -4.52 -8.60 8.05
N VAL A 69 -5.62 -9.32 7.87
CA VAL A 69 -6.88 -9.04 8.56
C VAL A 69 -7.15 -10.14 9.58
N THR A 70 -7.27 -9.77 10.84
CA THR A 70 -7.64 -10.71 11.92
C THR A 70 -8.99 -10.35 12.52
N PRO A 71 -9.86 -11.33 12.81
CA PRO A 71 -11.11 -11.07 13.50
C PRO A 71 -10.85 -10.61 14.94
N THR A 72 -11.73 -9.76 15.46
CA THR A 72 -11.76 -9.32 16.86
C THR A 72 -13.19 -9.43 17.40
N GLN A 73 -13.37 -9.37 18.73
CA GLN A 73 -14.70 -9.55 19.36
C GLN A 73 -15.79 -8.61 18.81
N GLY A 74 -15.43 -7.43 18.31
CA GLY A 74 -16.36 -6.42 17.80
C GLY A 74 -16.10 -6.00 16.35
N GLY A 75 -15.31 -6.75 15.59
CA GLY A 75 -15.00 -6.39 14.21
C GLY A 75 -13.76 -7.08 13.66
N SER A 76 -12.93 -6.32 12.96
CA SER A 76 -11.69 -6.84 12.36
C SER A 76 -10.55 -5.85 12.56
N ARG A 77 -9.35 -6.38 12.72
CA ARG A 77 -8.11 -5.62 12.80
C ARG A 77 -7.36 -5.81 11.50
N LEU A 78 -7.16 -4.71 10.78
CA LEU A 78 -6.27 -4.63 9.64
C LEU A 78 -4.89 -4.22 10.13
N THR A 79 -3.90 -5.10 9.93
CA THR A 79 -2.50 -4.86 10.25
C THR A 79 -1.73 -4.70 8.96
N ASP A 80 -1.11 -3.53 8.78
CA ASP A 80 -0.22 -3.22 7.67
C ASP A 80 1.23 -3.23 8.19
N VAL A 81 2.06 -4.16 7.71
CA VAL A 81 3.52 -4.22 7.95
C VAL A 81 4.22 -3.80 6.68
N ILE A 82 5.02 -2.74 6.75
CA ILE A 82 5.75 -2.20 5.60
C ILE A 82 7.24 -2.17 5.91
N GLU A 83 8.00 -2.88 5.09
CA GLU A 83 9.46 -2.90 5.13
C GLU A 83 9.99 -2.12 3.94
N ILE A 84 10.84 -1.13 4.19
CA ILE A 84 11.28 -0.17 3.17
C ILE A 84 12.80 -0.15 3.13
N ASP A 85 13.37 -0.31 1.94
CA ASP A 85 14.75 0.05 1.62
C ASP A 85 14.76 1.16 0.56
N ALA A 86 15.24 2.33 0.96
CA ALA A 86 15.50 3.48 0.10
C ALA A 86 16.93 4.02 0.31
N GLY A 87 17.86 3.18 0.76
CA GLY A 87 19.20 3.61 1.14
C GLY A 87 19.19 4.69 2.24
N TRP A 88 19.84 5.82 2.00
CA TRP A 88 19.92 6.91 2.99
C TRP A 88 18.58 7.61 3.23
N LEU A 89 17.63 7.48 2.30
CA LEU A 89 16.29 8.06 2.42
C LEU A 89 15.30 7.15 3.16
N THR A 90 15.71 5.94 3.57
CA THR A 90 14.84 4.96 4.24
C THR A 90 14.08 5.58 5.42
N PHE A 91 14.75 6.41 6.24
CA PHE A 91 14.10 7.08 7.37
C PHE A 91 13.01 8.07 6.93
N ALA A 92 13.25 8.82 5.86
CA ALA A 92 12.27 9.76 5.31
C ALA A 92 11.04 9.02 4.77
N PHE A 93 11.26 7.95 4.01
CA PHE A 93 10.19 7.09 3.49
C PHE A 93 9.42 6.37 4.62
N ALA A 94 10.10 5.88 5.66
CA ALA A 94 9.45 5.24 6.80
C ALA A 94 8.52 6.19 7.56
N ARG A 95 8.96 7.43 7.82
CA ARG A 95 8.11 8.48 8.40
C ARG A 95 6.91 8.80 7.52
N TRP A 96 7.14 8.91 6.22
CA TRP A 96 6.09 9.22 5.26
C TRP A 96 5.08 8.06 5.14
N ALA A 97 5.54 6.82 5.10
CA ALA A 97 4.70 5.63 5.13
C ALA A 97 3.82 5.62 6.37
N ARG A 98 4.40 5.83 7.55
CA ARG A 98 3.63 5.89 8.81
C ARG A 98 2.54 6.97 8.77
N PHE A 99 2.84 8.14 8.22
CA PHE A 99 1.83 9.17 7.99
C PHE A 99 0.75 8.68 7.03
N LEU A 100 1.12 8.21 5.83
CA LEU A 100 0.20 7.77 4.78
C LEU A 100 -0.76 6.67 5.25
N TYR A 101 -0.24 5.60 5.87
CA TYR A 101 -1.05 4.48 6.34
C TYR A 101 -1.92 4.84 7.55
N GLY A 102 -1.40 5.65 8.49
CA GLY A 102 -2.21 6.17 9.60
C GLY A 102 -3.37 7.03 9.10
N ALA A 103 -3.15 7.78 8.03
CA ALA A 103 -4.14 8.61 7.39
C ALA A 103 -5.34 7.77 6.85
N ARG A 104 -5.09 6.55 6.35
CA ARG A 104 -6.11 5.68 5.74
C ARG A 104 -7.17 5.18 6.73
N HIS A 105 -6.91 5.22 8.03
CA HIS A 105 -7.81 4.65 9.03
C HIS A 105 -9.22 5.31 9.03
N LYS A 106 -9.29 6.64 9.13
CA LYS A 106 -10.58 7.36 9.16
C LYS A 106 -11.42 7.14 7.89
N PRO A 107 -10.87 7.26 6.66
CA PRO A 107 -11.60 6.93 5.44
C PRO A 107 -12.10 5.48 5.40
N ARG A 108 -11.29 4.51 5.85
CA ARG A 108 -11.67 3.09 5.90
C ARG A 108 -12.85 2.86 6.85
N MET A 109 -12.83 3.45 8.05
CA MET A 109 -13.96 3.37 8.97
C MET A 109 -15.25 3.92 8.35
N ARG A 110 -15.15 5.04 7.63
CA ARG A 110 -16.31 5.65 6.95
C ARG A 110 -16.87 4.76 5.84
N LEU A 111 -16.02 4.05 5.10
CA LEU A 111 -16.46 3.08 4.09
C LEU A 111 -17.20 1.90 4.71
N LEU A 112 -16.80 1.51 5.93
CA LEU A 112 -17.43 0.43 6.68
C LEU A 112 -18.68 0.88 7.46
N GLY A 113 -19.04 2.16 7.43
CA GLY A 113 -20.19 2.70 8.16
C GLY A 113 -20.01 2.73 9.69
N VAL A 114 -18.77 2.61 10.18
CA VAL A 114 -18.44 2.58 11.62
C VAL A 114 -17.84 3.91 12.12
N ALA A 115 -17.98 4.99 11.35
CA ALA A 115 -17.40 6.30 11.62
C ALA A 115 -18.44 7.34 12.05
#